data_AF-A0A950JM13-F1
#
_entry.id   AF-A0A950JM13-F1
#
_cell.length_a   1.000
_cell.length_b   1.000
_cell.length_c   1.000
_cell.angle_alpha   90.00
_cell.angle_beta   90.00
_cell.angle_gamma   90.00
#
_symmetry.space_group_name_H-M   'P 1'
#
loop_
_entity.id
_entity.type
_entity.pdbx_description
1 polymer ?
#
loop_
_entity_poly.entity_id
_entity_poly.type
_entity_poly.pdbx_seq_one_letter_code
_entity_poly.pdbx_strand_id
1 'polypeptide(L)'
;MRALFLAAFACCIATSAAAQTARPRGVANTGITNVQAYGTDTTAVKAARDASSSNLFFPCGTYVINAPVVLSRNNMRLHGHGACSHVMLAAAASWAGRSITYAFQATSISNVEIDHLNFSCPVGRANFGGGPAHILQMIAVTKLSVHDNIADGCGDFLANIGGTDVTAYNNRVTNSDNACFDNWGGFTDSKVIRNTCSLMAASGSGVAGIWFTGTNTDGTAATSRRGTAIGNTIYVNTDNQVGIGLNATSGGVNTGHVVADNRIIVNAVSVFAILATGASECRITHNKIVGIGGVSGAAIRVARPATNCDVKDNLAVNWAKAGSGVFQYTGTTGTVSGNKCSGTCATLLGAFPSGVLHSANDNGAGTGRR
;
A
#
# COMPACT_ATOMS: atom_id res chain seq x y z
N MET A 1 -4.34 -74.76 -33.07
CA MET A 1 -3.30 -75.24 -32.13
C MET A 1 -2.47 -74.03 -31.71
N ARG A 2 -2.46 -73.74 -30.40
CA ARG A 2 -1.46 -72.97 -29.65
C ARG A 2 -1.15 -71.51 -30.05
N ALA A 3 -1.63 -70.62 -29.19
CA ALA A 3 -0.92 -69.48 -28.60
C ALA A 3 -0.34 -68.37 -29.51
N LEU A 4 -1.02 -67.22 -29.52
CA LEU A 4 -0.42 -65.90 -29.75
C LEU A 4 -1.00 -64.96 -28.66
N PHE A 5 -0.46 -65.01 -27.44
CA PHE A 5 0.47 -64.03 -26.86
C PHE A 5 0.13 -62.55 -27.15
N LEU A 6 -0.80 -62.05 -26.34
CA LEU A 6 -0.75 -60.79 -25.58
C LEU A 6 0.63 -60.10 -25.58
N ALA A 7 0.81 -59.04 -26.38
CA ALA A 7 1.90 -58.05 -26.21
C ALA A 7 1.67 -56.80 -27.09
N ALA A 8 0.72 -55.95 -26.73
CA ALA A 8 0.65 -54.59 -27.29
C ALA A 8 -0.23 -53.65 -26.44
N PHE A 9 0.03 -53.53 -25.13
CA PHE A 9 -0.55 -52.43 -24.34
C PHE A 9 0.30 -52.12 -23.10
N ALA A 10 1.58 -51.82 -23.30
CA ALA A 10 2.48 -51.34 -22.24
C ALA A 10 3.66 -50.55 -22.83
N CYS A 11 3.39 -49.45 -23.53
CA CYS A 11 4.45 -48.51 -23.92
C CYS A 11 3.97 -47.06 -23.99
N CYS A 12 3.06 -46.64 -23.08
CA CYS A 12 2.68 -45.24 -22.92
C CYS A 12 2.35 -44.83 -21.47
N ILE A 13 2.74 -45.61 -20.46
CA ILE A 13 2.54 -45.27 -19.04
C ILE A 13 3.87 -45.37 -18.27
N ALA A 14 4.95 -44.83 -18.84
CA ALA A 14 6.26 -44.79 -18.18
C ALA A 14 7.11 -43.56 -18.54
N THR A 15 6.48 -42.41 -18.87
CA THR A 15 7.21 -41.14 -19.03
C THR A 15 6.64 -39.96 -18.24
N SER A 16 5.63 -40.15 -17.39
CA SER A 16 5.14 -39.09 -16.49
C SER A 16 5.60 -39.22 -15.03
N ALA A 17 6.28 -40.32 -14.65
CA ALA A 17 6.80 -40.50 -13.29
C ALA A 17 8.30 -40.15 -13.13
N ALA A 18 9.01 -39.85 -14.22
CA ALA A 18 10.44 -39.52 -14.23
C ALA A 18 10.75 -38.03 -14.49
N ALA A 19 9.74 -37.15 -14.46
CA ALA A 19 9.90 -35.69 -14.54
C ALA A 19 9.54 -34.96 -13.24
N GLN A 20 9.36 -35.71 -12.13
CA GLN A 20 9.11 -35.19 -10.78
C GLN A 20 10.28 -35.45 -9.81
N THR A 21 11.48 -35.75 -10.33
CA THR A 21 12.69 -35.47 -9.56
C THR A 21 12.78 -33.96 -9.35
N ALA A 22 12.63 -33.54 -8.09
CA ALA A 22 12.79 -32.17 -7.58
C ALA A 22 13.64 -31.30 -8.51
N ARG A 23 12.99 -30.50 -9.36
CA ARG A 23 13.69 -29.46 -10.11
C ARG A 23 14.30 -28.50 -9.06
N PRO A 24 15.58 -28.15 -9.18
CA PRO A 24 16.21 -27.08 -8.43
C PRO A 24 15.29 -25.87 -8.28
N ARG A 25 14.87 -25.56 -7.04
CA ARG A 25 14.18 -24.31 -6.72
C ARG A 25 15.21 -23.21 -6.75
N GLY A 26 15.15 -22.35 -7.76
CA GLY A 26 16.09 -21.26 -7.92
C GLY A 26 15.46 -19.96 -8.30
N VAL A 27 16.13 -18.88 -7.94
CA VAL A 27 15.97 -17.58 -8.58
C VAL A 27 16.73 -17.68 -9.90
N ALA A 28 16.06 -17.49 -11.02
CA ALA A 28 16.70 -17.58 -12.32
C ALA A 28 17.13 -16.18 -12.77
N ASN A 29 18.39 -16.03 -13.16
CA ASN A 29 18.79 -14.93 -14.01
C ASN A 29 18.43 -15.38 -15.43
N THR A 30 17.67 -14.63 -16.22
CA THR A 30 17.29 -15.05 -17.58
C THR A 30 18.48 -15.12 -18.57
N GLY A 31 19.73 -15.16 -18.07
CA GLY A 31 20.93 -15.57 -18.79
C GLY A 31 21.78 -16.68 -18.13
N ILE A 32 21.44 -17.17 -16.92
CA ILE A 32 22.17 -18.28 -16.26
C ILE A 32 21.20 -19.18 -15.48
N THR A 33 21.19 -20.46 -15.83
CA THR A 33 20.36 -21.55 -15.29
C THR A 33 20.54 -21.80 -13.78
N ASN A 34 19.40 -21.90 -13.08
CA ASN A 34 19.13 -22.65 -11.84
C ASN A 34 20.10 -22.49 -10.65
N VAL A 35 19.82 -21.54 -9.75
CA VAL A 35 20.39 -21.55 -8.39
C VAL A 35 19.63 -22.58 -7.53
N GLN A 36 20.25 -23.63 -7.00
CA GLN A 36 19.54 -24.55 -6.07
C GLN A 36 19.39 -23.91 -4.67
N ALA A 37 18.16 -23.81 -4.16
CA ALA A 37 17.87 -23.43 -2.78
C ALA A 37 17.84 -24.64 -1.83
N TYR A 38 18.79 -24.68 -0.89
CA TYR A 38 18.71 -25.46 0.34
C TYR A 38 18.98 -24.50 1.51
N GLY A 39 17.96 -24.14 2.30
CA GLY A 39 18.07 -23.20 3.45
C GLY A 39 17.28 -21.89 3.25
N THR A 40 17.59 -20.84 4.04
CA THR A 40 17.04 -19.49 3.81
C THR A 40 17.55 -18.96 2.47
N ASP A 41 16.65 -18.55 1.59
CA ASP A 41 16.91 -18.20 0.19
C ASP A 41 17.68 -16.90 -0.02
N THR A 42 17.86 -16.09 1.04
CA THR A 42 18.49 -14.77 0.97
C THR A 42 19.85 -14.78 0.28
N THR A 43 20.71 -15.76 0.58
CA THR A 43 22.06 -15.84 -0.01
C THR A 43 21.99 -16.11 -1.52
N ALA A 44 21.09 -17.02 -1.93
CA ALA A 44 20.85 -17.33 -3.34
C ALA A 44 20.29 -16.12 -4.10
N VAL A 45 19.34 -15.39 -3.49
CA VAL A 45 18.77 -14.16 -4.07
C VAL A 45 19.82 -13.07 -4.22
N LYS A 46 20.67 -12.86 -3.21
CA LYS A 46 21.80 -11.92 -3.27
C LYS A 46 22.79 -12.29 -4.37
N ALA A 47 23.17 -13.56 -4.47
CA ALA A 47 24.06 -14.03 -5.54
C ALA A 47 23.45 -13.84 -6.93
N ALA A 48 22.16 -14.16 -7.11
CA ALA A 48 21.45 -13.95 -8.37
C ALA A 48 21.38 -12.46 -8.76
N ARG A 49 21.12 -11.58 -7.79
CA ARG A 49 21.19 -10.13 -7.99
C ARG A 49 22.59 -9.70 -8.43
N ASP A 50 23.64 -10.15 -7.74
CA ASP A 50 25.01 -9.71 -8.04
C ASP A 50 25.49 -10.18 -9.42
N ALA A 51 25.02 -11.36 -9.84
CA ALA A 51 25.25 -11.93 -11.17
C ALA A 51 24.39 -11.29 -12.28
N SER A 52 23.33 -10.56 -11.94
CA SER A 52 22.41 -9.97 -12.93
C SER A 52 22.71 -8.50 -13.18
N SER A 53 22.72 -8.11 -14.45
CA SER A 53 22.88 -6.69 -14.85
C SER A 53 21.60 -5.88 -14.74
N SER A 54 20.42 -6.51 -14.82
CA SER A 54 19.14 -5.80 -14.90
C SER A 54 17.91 -6.57 -14.41
N ASN A 55 17.96 -7.90 -14.29
CA ASN A 55 16.75 -8.70 -14.04
C ASN A 55 16.96 -9.71 -12.91
N LEU A 56 16.16 -9.60 -11.85
CA LEU A 56 16.08 -10.58 -10.77
C LEU A 56 14.71 -11.28 -10.86
N PHE A 57 14.69 -12.48 -11.43
CA PHE A 57 13.46 -13.22 -11.67
C PHE A 57 13.26 -14.37 -10.68
N PHE A 58 12.08 -14.42 -10.07
CA PHE A 58 11.63 -15.48 -9.17
C PHE A 58 10.69 -16.42 -9.93
N PRO A 59 11.15 -17.61 -10.35
CA PRO A 59 10.27 -18.70 -10.78
C PRO A 59 9.18 -19.03 -9.73
N CYS A 60 8.21 -19.85 -10.12
CA CYS A 60 7.25 -20.36 -9.14
C CYS A 60 7.99 -21.13 -8.03
N GLY A 61 7.67 -20.81 -6.78
CA GLY A 61 8.32 -21.36 -5.60
C GLY A 61 8.08 -20.47 -4.39
N THR A 62 8.43 -20.99 -3.21
CA THR A 62 8.47 -20.21 -1.97
C THR A 62 9.93 -19.91 -1.64
N TYR A 63 10.24 -18.64 -1.44
CA TYR A 63 11.56 -18.09 -1.16
C TYR A 63 11.56 -17.40 0.20
N VAL A 64 12.30 -17.94 1.16
CA VAL A 64 12.36 -17.43 2.53
C VAL A 64 13.50 -16.43 2.70
N ILE A 65 13.17 -15.16 2.92
CA ILE A 65 14.13 -14.06 3.12
C ILE A 65 14.29 -13.75 4.60
N ASN A 66 15.52 -13.78 5.11
CA ASN A 66 15.89 -13.53 6.51
C ASN A 66 16.95 -12.44 6.70
N ALA A 67 17.35 -11.77 5.62
CA ALA A 67 18.17 -10.56 5.69
C ALA A 67 17.88 -9.68 4.47
N PRO A 68 18.16 -8.36 4.55
CA PRO A 68 17.83 -7.46 3.45
C PRO A 68 18.54 -7.79 2.15
N VAL A 69 17.83 -7.64 1.03
CA VAL A 69 18.35 -7.68 -0.35
C VAL A 69 18.41 -6.27 -0.90
N VAL A 70 19.62 -5.69 -0.93
CA VAL A 70 19.84 -4.36 -1.50
C VAL A 70 19.85 -4.44 -3.02
N LEU A 71 18.98 -3.69 -3.65
CA LEU A 71 18.88 -3.38 -5.07
C LEU A 71 19.81 -2.20 -5.38
N SER A 72 20.97 -2.46 -6.00
CA SER A 72 22.08 -1.51 -6.10
C SER A 72 22.37 -0.95 -7.49
N ARG A 73 21.55 -1.26 -8.51
CA ARG A 73 21.79 -0.85 -9.91
C ARG A 73 20.58 -0.15 -10.50
N ASN A 74 20.83 0.74 -11.46
CA ASN A 74 19.77 1.31 -12.29
C ASN A 74 19.22 0.27 -13.27
N ASN A 75 18.03 0.52 -13.82
CA ASN A 75 17.41 -0.34 -14.85
C ASN A 75 17.19 -1.77 -14.35
N MET A 76 16.77 -1.90 -13.09
CA MET A 76 16.54 -3.21 -12.49
C MET A 76 15.06 -3.57 -12.46
N ARG A 77 14.78 -4.83 -12.77
CA ARG A 77 13.46 -5.42 -12.64
C ARG A 77 13.49 -6.60 -11.67
N LEU A 78 12.68 -6.51 -10.62
CA LEU A 78 12.42 -7.57 -9.65
C LEU A 78 11.06 -8.20 -9.96
N HIS A 79 11.02 -9.41 -10.49
CA HIS A 79 9.73 -9.94 -10.97
C HIS A 79 9.55 -11.44 -10.79
N GLY A 80 8.32 -11.92 -10.91
CA GLY A 80 7.98 -13.33 -10.83
C GLY A 80 6.80 -13.74 -11.73
N HIS A 81 6.16 -14.85 -11.38
CA HIS A 81 4.98 -15.42 -12.03
C HIS A 81 3.69 -15.13 -11.24
N GLY A 82 3.65 -14.03 -10.50
CA GLY A 82 2.52 -13.59 -9.69
C GLY A 82 2.36 -14.45 -8.45
N ALA A 83 1.15 -14.98 -8.26
CA ALA A 83 0.76 -15.71 -7.05
C ALA A 83 1.67 -16.91 -6.70
N CYS A 84 2.29 -17.56 -7.69
CA CYS A 84 3.15 -18.72 -7.46
C CYS A 84 4.60 -18.37 -7.08
N SER A 85 5.04 -17.13 -7.30
CA SER A 85 6.40 -16.65 -6.96
C SER A 85 6.36 -15.99 -5.60
N HIS A 86 6.37 -16.81 -4.56
CA HIS A 86 6.06 -16.43 -3.20
C HIS A 86 7.32 -16.09 -2.42
N VAL A 87 7.53 -14.81 -2.12
CA VAL A 87 8.61 -14.32 -1.27
C VAL A 87 8.09 -14.16 0.16
N MET A 88 8.49 -15.08 1.03
CA MET A 88 8.09 -15.09 2.43
C MET A 88 9.19 -14.53 3.31
N LEU A 89 8.86 -13.55 4.15
CA LEU A 89 9.80 -13.05 5.16
C LEU A 89 9.89 -14.06 6.32
N ALA A 90 11.11 -14.41 6.72
CA ALA A 90 11.38 -15.26 7.88
C ALA A 90 10.97 -14.55 9.19
N ALA A 91 10.76 -15.34 10.25
CA ALA A 91 10.51 -14.81 11.60
C ALA A 91 11.60 -13.84 12.05
N ALA A 92 11.23 -12.78 12.78
CA ALA A 92 12.19 -11.76 13.20
C ALA A 92 13.37 -12.35 13.97
N ALA A 93 13.15 -13.42 14.74
CA ALA A 93 14.22 -14.17 15.43
C ALA A 93 15.32 -14.73 14.49
N SER A 94 15.03 -14.89 13.20
CA SER A 94 15.97 -15.32 12.16
C SER A 94 16.71 -14.16 11.47
N TRP A 95 16.37 -12.91 11.80
CA TRP A 95 17.04 -11.71 11.30
C TRP A 95 18.12 -11.25 12.28
N ALA A 96 19.19 -10.65 11.75
CA ALA A 96 20.20 -9.99 12.58
C ALA A 96 19.53 -8.91 13.44
N GLY A 97 19.85 -8.85 14.73
CA GLY A 97 19.20 -7.93 15.68
C GLY A 97 17.78 -8.32 16.09
N ARG A 98 17.28 -9.47 15.63
CA ARG A 98 15.93 -9.99 15.94
C ARG A 98 14.78 -9.07 15.51
N SER A 99 15.00 -8.23 14.49
CA SER A 99 14.01 -7.31 13.94
C SER A 99 14.02 -7.33 12.42
N ILE A 100 12.86 -7.10 11.82
CA ILE A 100 12.69 -6.95 10.38
C ILE A 100 12.61 -5.45 10.11
N THR A 101 13.59 -4.91 9.38
CA THR A 101 13.52 -3.52 8.89
C THR A 101 12.98 -3.50 7.47
N TYR A 102 13.58 -4.28 6.57
CA TYR A 102 13.08 -4.41 5.21
C TYR A 102 13.53 -5.68 4.49
N ALA A 103 12.72 -6.16 3.53
CA ALA A 103 13.10 -7.28 2.66
C ALA A 103 13.94 -6.83 1.48
N PHE A 104 13.46 -5.84 0.73
CA PHE A 104 14.16 -5.28 -0.41
C PHE A 104 14.37 -3.79 -0.21
N GLN A 105 15.59 -3.32 -0.52
CA GLN A 105 15.92 -1.90 -0.42
C GLN A 105 16.55 -1.39 -1.69
N ALA A 106 16.14 -0.23 -2.17
CA ALA A 106 16.87 0.54 -3.17
C ALA A 106 17.22 1.92 -2.61
N THR A 107 18.41 2.44 -2.92
CA THR A 107 18.83 3.77 -2.49
C THR A 107 19.48 4.52 -3.66
N SER A 108 18.96 5.70 -3.99
CA SER A 108 19.54 6.61 -4.98
C SER A 108 19.78 5.99 -6.36
N ILE A 109 18.89 5.09 -6.79
CA ILE A 109 18.91 4.48 -8.13
C ILE A 109 17.69 4.90 -8.94
N SER A 110 17.70 4.58 -10.24
CA SER A 110 16.68 4.97 -11.20
C SER A 110 16.19 3.80 -12.04
N ASN A 111 14.95 3.92 -12.54
CA ASN A 111 14.33 2.97 -13.47
C ASN A 111 14.27 1.57 -12.85
N VAL A 112 13.49 1.45 -11.77
CA VAL A 112 13.29 0.19 -11.05
C VAL A 112 11.86 -0.27 -11.29
N GLU A 113 11.69 -1.54 -11.64
CA GLU A 113 10.38 -2.17 -11.80
C GLU A 113 10.26 -3.35 -10.84
N ILE A 114 9.14 -3.47 -10.15
CA ILE A 114 8.84 -4.56 -9.22
C ILE A 114 7.44 -5.09 -9.52
N ASP A 115 7.35 -6.31 -10.04
CA ASP A 115 6.08 -6.81 -10.57
C ASP A 115 5.84 -8.31 -10.45
N HIS A 116 4.58 -8.71 -10.43
CA HIS A 116 4.17 -10.12 -10.44
C HIS A 116 4.86 -10.95 -9.33
N LEU A 117 4.91 -10.44 -8.12
CA LEU A 117 5.40 -11.17 -6.94
C LEU A 117 4.29 -11.33 -5.91
N ASN A 118 4.38 -12.40 -5.13
CA ASN A 118 3.54 -12.62 -3.97
C ASN A 118 4.42 -12.49 -2.72
N PHE A 119 4.25 -11.44 -1.94
CA PHE A 119 4.96 -11.24 -0.70
C PHE A 119 4.10 -11.66 0.48
N SER A 120 4.70 -12.30 1.47
CA SER A 120 4.01 -12.49 2.75
C SER A 120 4.92 -12.31 3.92
N CYS A 121 4.38 -11.68 4.95
CA CYS A 121 4.93 -11.69 6.29
C CYS A 121 3.99 -12.56 7.13
N PRO A 122 4.48 -13.55 7.89
CA PRO A 122 3.62 -14.38 8.74
C PRO A 122 2.92 -13.54 9.83
N VAL A 123 1.78 -12.95 9.50
CA VAL A 123 0.95 -12.13 10.40
C VAL A 123 0.35 -13.00 11.52
N GLY A 124 0.22 -12.44 12.73
CA GLY A 124 -0.47 -13.08 13.85
C GLY A 124 0.42 -13.83 14.85
N ARG A 125 1.74 -13.73 14.72
CA ARG A 125 2.69 -14.21 15.74
C ARG A 125 3.35 -13.00 16.39
N ALA A 126 3.32 -12.94 17.72
CA ALA A 126 3.92 -11.87 18.54
C ALA A 126 5.43 -11.60 18.29
N ASN A 127 6.06 -12.35 17.39
CA ASN A 127 7.50 -12.38 17.10
C ASN A 127 7.87 -11.84 15.71
N PHE A 128 6.97 -11.13 15.01
CA PHE A 128 7.27 -10.53 13.70
C PHE A 128 7.52 -9.03 13.74
N GLY A 129 7.69 -8.49 14.96
CA GLY A 129 8.08 -7.12 15.21
C GLY A 129 6.93 -6.16 14.97
N GLY A 130 6.22 -5.77 16.03
CA GLY A 130 5.50 -4.50 15.99
C GLY A 130 6.56 -3.41 15.77
N GLY A 131 6.64 -2.89 14.56
CA GLY A 131 7.73 -2.01 14.12
C GLY A 131 7.70 -1.77 12.61
N PRO A 132 8.58 -0.89 12.10
CA PRO A 132 8.61 -0.41 10.71
C PRO A 132 9.15 -1.48 9.75
N ALA A 133 8.55 -2.67 9.73
CA ALA A 133 8.92 -3.72 8.78
C ALA A 133 8.38 -3.37 7.40
N HIS A 134 9.25 -2.94 6.47
CA HIS A 134 8.88 -2.62 5.10
C HIS A 134 9.18 -3.81 4.16
N ILE A 135 8.25 -4.24 3.32
CA ILE A 135 8.58 -5.23 2.29
C ILE A 135 9.53 -4.57 1.27
N LEU A 136 9.15 -3.38 0.79
CA LEU A 136 9.89 -2.58 -0.18
C LEU A 136 10.27 -1.23 0.45
N GLN A 137 11.57 -0.99 0.68
CA GLN A 137 12.09 0.30 1.16
C GLN A 137 12.86 1.02 0.05
N MET A 138 12.30 2.12 -0.46
CA MET A 138 12.77 2.80 -1.66
C MET A 138 13.19 4.23 -1.30
N ILE A 139 14.49 4.45 -1.12
CA ILE A 139 15.07 5.72 -0.65
C ILE A 139 15.62 6.51 -1.83
N ALA A 140 15.14 7.72 -2.05
CA ALA A 140 15.58 8.62 -3.11
C ALA A 140 15.61 7.95 -4.51
N VAL A 141 14.71 6.99 -4.75
CA VAL A 141 14.60 6.29 -6.03
C VAL A 141 13.85 7.17 -7.02
N THR A 142 14.29 7.16 -8.28
CA THR A 142 13.60 7.86 -9.37
C THR A 142 13.00 6.87 -10.38
N LYS A 143 11.83 7.16 -10.95
CA LYS A 143 11.20 6.29 -11.96
C LYS A 143 11.02 4.85 -11.43
N LEU A 144 10.31 4.71 -10.32
CA LEU A 144 9.97 3.41 -9.73
C LEU A 144 8.57 3.00 -10.18
N SER A 145 8.44 1.76 -10.64
CA SER A 145 7.16 1.11 -10.90
C SER A 145 6.98 -0.10 -10.00
N VAL A 146 5.85 -0.18 -9.27
CA VAL A 146 5.50 -1.33 -8.43
C VAL A 146 4.09 -1.78 -8.80
N HIS A 147 3.93 -2.93 -9.45
CA HIS A 147 2.61 -3.31 -9.95
C HIS A 147 2.31 -4.80 -10.05
N ASP A 148 1.03 -5.12 -10.07
CA ASP A 148 0.53 -6.50 -10.19
C ASP A 148 1.11 -7.46 -9.13
N ASN A 149 1.47 -6.91 -7.95
CA ASN A 149 1.94 -7.68 -6.81
C ASN A 149 0.80 -8.03 -5.86
N ILE A 150 0.98 -9.13 -5.13
CA ILE A 150 0.19 -9.50 -3.97
C ILE A 150 1.09 -9.33 -2.76
N ALA A 151 0.60 -8.71 -1.69
CA ALA A 151 1.29 -8.62 -0.42
C ALA A 151 0.32 -8.92 0.71
N ASP A 152 0.75 -9.71 1.68
CA ASP A 152 -0.02 -10.00 2.89
C ASP A 152 0.86 -9.80 4.13
N GLY A 153 0.45 -8.89 5.01
CA GLY A 153 1.15 -8.58 6.25
C GLY A 153 2.17 -7.44 6.18
N CYS A 154 3.01 -7.38 7.22
CA CYS A 154 4.06 -6.40 7.48
C CYS A 154 3.58 -4.99 7.85
N GLY A 155 4.54 -4.14 8.23
CA GLY A 155 4.37 -2.70 8.38
C GLY A 155 3.94 -2.07 7.07
N ASP A 156 4.91 -1.84 6.19
CA ASP A 156 4.63 -1.26 4.88
C ASP A 156 4.81 -2.25 3.76
N PHE A 157 3.91 -2.27 2.78
CA PHE A 157 4.24 -2.93 1.52
C PHE A 157 5.27 -2.09 0.74
N LEU A 158 4.98 -0.80 0.53
CA LEU A 158 5.92 0.15 -0.08
C LEU A 158 6.16 1.36 0.81
N ALA A 159 7.40 1.51 1.24
CA ALA A 159 7.96 2.71 1.88
C ALA A 159 8.75 3.52 0.84
N ASN A 160 8.15 4.57 0.29
CA ASN A 160 8.79 5.51 -0.63
C ASN A 160 9.31 6.74 0.14
N ILE A 161 10.63 6.82 0.29
CA ILE A 161 11.32 7.80 1.13
C ILE A 161 12.09 8.77 0.24
N GLY A 162 11.53 9.94 -0.04
CA GLY A 162 12.15 10.97 -0.87
C GLY A 162 12.27 10.60 -2.35
N GLY A 163 11.50 9.61 -2.83
CA GLY A 163 11.51 9.22 -4.23
C GLY A 163 10.81 10.22 -5.15
N THR A 164 11.15 10.18 -6.43
CA THR A 164 10.55 11.02 -7.48
C THR A 164 10.02 10.18 -8.63
N ASP A 165 8.82 10.49 -9.13
CA ASP A 165 8.17 9.72 -10.21
C ASP A 165 8.05 8.23 -9.83
N VAL A 166 7.32 7.99 -8.74
CA VAL A 166 7.05 6.65 -8.21
C VAL A 166 5.61 6.31 -8.53
N THR A 167 5.36 5.17 -9.16
CA THR A 167 4.01 4.70 -9.46
C THR A 167 3.79 3.29 -8.90
N ALA A 168 2.87 3.15 -7.96
CA ALA A 168 2.37 1.87 -7.48
C ALA A 168 0.95 1.62 -8.01
N TYR A 169 0.72 0.56 -8.78
CA TYR A 169 -0.60 0.30 -9.36
C TYR A 169 -0.99 -1.17 -9.48
N ASN A 170 -2.29 -1.46 -9.47
CA ASN A 170 -2.84 -2.82 -9.57
C ASN A 170 -2.30 -3.82 -8.52
N ASN A 171 -1.75 -3.37 -7.40
CA ASN A 171 -1.31 -4.24 -6.34
C ASN A 171 -2.49 -4.60 -5.41
N ARG A 172 -2.41 -5.76 -4.78
CA ARG A 172 -3.30 -6.19 -3.70
C ARG A 172 -2.49 -6.35 -2.42
N VAL A 173 -2.68 -5.44 -1.48
CA VAL A 173 -2.03 -5.45 -0.17
C VAL A 173 -3.09 -5.73 0.90
N THR A 174 -2.90 -6.79 1.69
CA THR A 174 -3.80 -7.14 2.79
C THR A 174 -3.05 -7.22 4.10
N ASN A 175 -3.77 -6.97 5.21
CA ASN A 175 -3.26 -7.10 6.56
C ASN A 175 -1.99 -6.27 6.85
N SER A 176 -1.87 -5.07 6.27
CA SER A 176 -0.76 -4.16 6.62
C SER A 176 -1.01 -3.54 8.01
N ASP A 177 0.03 -3.52 8.86
CA ASP A 177 -0.04 -3.02 10.24
C ASP A 177 0.48 -1.58 10.42
N ASN A 178 1.04 -0.96 9.38
CA ASN A 178 1.38 0.47 9.33
C ASN A 178 0.77 1.17 8.11
N ALA A 179 1.26 0.90 6.90
CA ALA A 179 0.62 1.43 5.69
C ALA A 179 0.84 0.58 4.43
N CYS A 180 -0.18 0.43 3.59
CA CYS A 180 0.04 -0.28 2.32
C CYS A 180 1.03 0.49 1.43
N PHE A 181 0.89 1.81 1.38
CA PHE A 181 1.76 2.70 0.60
C PHE A 181 2.07 3.94 1.40
N ASP A 182 3.28 4.02 1.96
CA ASP A 182 3.75 5.14 2.75
C ASP A 182 4.76 5.96 1.95
N ASN A 183 4.54 7.27 1.90
CA ASN A 183 5.31 8.21 1.11
C ASN A 183 5.71 9.37 2.03
N TRP A 184 7.00 9.48 2.30
CA TRP A 184 7.57 10.51 3.16
C TRP A 184 8.96 10.94 2.67
N GLY A 185 9.69 11.73 3.45
CA GLY A 185 11.08 12.08 3.14
C GLY A 185 11.25 13.05 1.97
N GLY A 186 10.22 13.84 1.65
CA GLY A 186 10.27 14.85 0.59
C GLY A 186 10.05 14.30 -0.81
N PHE A 187 9.15 13.32 -0.95
CA PHE A 187 8.84 12.72 -2.25
C PHE A 187 8.21 13.73 -3.23
N THR A 188 8.31 13.45 -4.52
CA THR A 188 7.69 14.25 -5.58
C THR A 188 7.06 13.36 -6.65
N ASP A 189 5.84 13.68 -7.09
CA ASP A 189 5.15 12.93 -8.17
C ASP A 189 4.96 11.43 -7.85
N SER A 190 4.57 11.11 -6.60
CA SER A 190 4.21 9.74 -6.22
C SER A 190 2.74 9.44 -6.53
N LYS A 191 2.49 8.30 -7.16
CA LYS A 191 1.17 7.87 -7.65
C LYS A 191 0.83 6.48 -7.10
N VAL A 192 -0.32 6.37 -6.45
CA VAL A 192 -0.88 5.11 -5.95
C VAL A 192 -2.24 4.92 -6.62
N ILE A 193 -2.33 4.03 -7.62
CA ILE A 193 -3.45 3.97 -8.56
C ILE A 193 -4.06 2.56 -8.63
N ARG A 194 -5.38 2.44 -8.49
CA ARG A 194 -6.11 1.16 -8.67
C ARG A 194 -5.58 0.00 -7.82
N ASN A 195 -5.04 0.28 -6.64
CA ASN A 195 -4.63 -0.75 -5.70
C ASN A 195 -5.80 -1.17 -4.82
N THR A 196 -5.74 -2.40 -4.30
CA THR A 196 -6.55 -2.83 -3.15
C THR A 196 -5.68 -2.84 -1.92
N CYS A 197 -6.11 -2.18 -0.85
CA CYS A 197 -5.42 -2.13 0.43
C CYS A 197 -6.38 -2.52 1.55
N SER A 198 -5.94 -3.39 2.47
CA SER A 198 -6.66 -3.68 3.71
C SER A 198 -5.69 -3.60 4.88
N LEU A 199 -6.08 -2.84 5.89
CA LEU A 199 -5.30 -2.66 7.11
C LEU A 199 -5.70 -3.70 8.17
N MET A 200 -4.78 -4.15 9.00
CA MET A 200 -5.09 -4.97 10.17
C MET A 200 -5.04 -4.14 11.46
N ALA A 201 -5.64 -4.64 12.53
CA ALA A 201 -5.58 -4.01 13.85
C ALA A 201 -4.12 -3.75 14.25
N ALA A 202 -3.71 -2.49 14.18
CA ALA A 202 -2.35 -2.10 14.48
C ALA A 202 -2.15 -1.94 15.98
N SER A 203 -0.96 -2.27 16.48
CA SER A 203 -0.56 -2.03 17.87
C SER A 203 -0.18 -0.57 18.16
N GLY A 204 -0.24 0.33 17.17
CA GLY A 204 0.20 1.74 17.29
C GLY A 204 -0.78 2.74 16.69
N SER A 205 -0.61 4.02 17.01
CA SER A 205 -1.35 5.14 16.39
C SER A 205 -0.72 5.56 15.07
N GLY A 206 -1.52 5.97 14.08
CA GLY A 206 -1.00 6.62 12.86
C GLY A 206 -0.94 5.73 11.61
N VAL A 207 -1.75 4.69 11.56
CA VAL A 207 -1.77 3.70 10.47
C VAL A 207 -2.66 4.17 9.33
N ALA A 208 -2.26 3.96 8.08
CA ALA A 208 -3.07 4.38 6.94
C ALA A 208 -2.96 3.51 5.70
N GLY A 209 -4.03 3.45 4.90
CA GLY A 209 -3.99 2.71 3.65
C GLY A 209 -2.98 3.32 2.67
N ILE A 210 -3.09 4.63 2.47
CA ILE A 210 -2.13 5.42 1.71
C ILE A 210 -1.75 6.64 2.54
N TRP A 211 -0.46 6.88 2.68
CA TRP A 211 0.06 7.99 3.45
C TRP A 211 0.97 8.87 2.60
N PHE A 212 0.69 10.17 2.60
CA PHE A 212 1.49 11.21 1.96
C PHE A 212 1.89 12.22 3.03
N THR A 213 3.17 12.23 3.42
CA THR A 213 3.69 13.09 4.49
C THR A 213 4.81 14.03 4.07
N GLY A 214 4.76 15.26 4.60
CA GLY A 214 5.83 16.26 4.56
C GLY A 214 6.81 16.14 5.73
N THR A 215 7.28 14.93 6.04
CA THR A 215 8.16 14.64 7.20
C THR A 215 9.29 13.70 6.78
N ASN A 216 10.49 13.90 7.31
CA ASN A 216 11.63 12.99 7.15
C ASN A 216 11.54 11.82 8.13
N THR A 217 12.36 10.78 7.91
CA THR A 217 12.42 9.60 8.79
C THR A 217 12.78 9.97 10.24
N ASP A 218 13.56 11.02 10.45
CA ASP A 218 13.95 11.54 11.77
C ASP A 218 12.88 12.45 12.42
N GLY A 219 11.70 12.56 11.80
CA GLY A 219 10.60 13.41 12.26
C GLY A 219 10.75 14.89 11.89
N THR A 220 11.86 15.29 11.27
CA THR A 220 12.05 16.69 10.83
C THR A 220 11.16 17.03 9.63
N ALA A 221 10.97 18.32 9.38
CA ALA A 221 10.20 18.81 8.26
C ALA A 221 10.78 18.38 6.91
N ALA A 222 9.91 17.94 5.99
CA ALA A 222 10.26 17.67 4.60
C ALA A 222 9.32 18.40 3.65
N THR A 223 9.73 18.57 2.38
CA THR A 223 8.88 19.13 1.32
C THR A 223 8.44 18.02 0.38
N SER A 224 7.20 17.56 0.57
CA SER A 224 6.56 16.55 -0.26
C SER A 224 5.54 17.19 -1.19
N ARG A 225 5.47 16.75 -2.45
CA ARG A 225 4.63 17.39 -3.47
C ARG A 225 3.98 16.39 -4.43
N ARG A 226 2.78 16.74 -4.91
CA ARG A 226 2.10 16.09 -6.04
C ARG A 226 1.86 14.59 -5.86
N GLY A 227 1.51 14.19 -4.63
CA GLY A 227 1.03 12.84 -4.36
C GLY A 227 -0.36 12.60 -4.97
N THR A 228 -0.57 11.46 -5.60
CA THR A 228 -1.82 11.11 -6.29
C THR A 228 -2.33 9.76 -5.80
N ALA A 229 -3.56 9.71 -5.28
CA ALA A 229 -4.27 8.46 -4.95
C ALA A 229 -5.57 8.39 -5.75
N ILE A 230 -5.62 7.53 -6.78
CA ILE A 230 -6.78 7.43 -7.68
C ILE A 230 -7.28 6.00 -7.85
N GLY A 231 -8.60 5.80 -7.74
CA GLY A 231 -9.24 4.54 -8.10
C GLY A 231 -8.92 3.37 -7.16
N ASN A 232 -8.38 3.64 -5.97
CA ASN A 232 -8.01 2.59 -5.01
C ASN A 232 -9.23 2.09 -4.24
N THR A 233 -9.20 0.83 -3.82
CA THR A 233 -10.14 0.28 -2.84
C THR A 233 -9.43 0.06 -1.51
N ILE A 234 -9.88 0.72 -0.45
CA ILE A 234 -9.22 0.70 0.86
C ILE A 234 -10.20 0.21 1.93
N TYR A 235 -9.78 -0.77 2.74
CA TYR A 235 -10.52 -1.27 3.89
C TYR A 235 -9.85 -0.80 5.18
N VAL A 236 -10.58 -0.02 5.96
CA VAL A 236 -10.20 0.51 7.27
C VAL A 236 -10.96 -0.28 8.33
N ASN A 237 -10.24 -1.02 9.16
CA ASN A 237 -10.80 -2.08 10.00
C ASN A 237 -10.74 -1.78 11.51
N THR A 238 -9.93 -0.81 11.98
CA THR A 238 -9.81 -0.45 13.40
C THR A 238 -9.74 1.05 13.69
N ASP A 239 -9.98 1.45 14.95
CA ASP A 239 -10.21 2.82 15.40
C ASP A 239 -9.02 3.80 15.32
N ASN A 240 -7.83 3.29 15.04
CA ASN A 240 -6.56 4.04 14.98
C ASN A 240 -6.04 4.26 13.55
N GLN A 241 -6.86 3.98 12.55
CA GLN A 241 -6.48 3.97 11.15
C GLN A 241 -7.08 5.13 10.35
N VAL A 242 -6.48 5.41 9.20
CA VAL A 242 -7.04 6.33 8.19
C VAL A 242 -7.02 5.64 6.83
N GLY A 243 -8.02 5.87 5.98
CA GLY A 243 -7.97 5.33 4.61
C GLY A 243 -6.83 5.98 3.81
N ILE A 244 -6.90 7.30 3.66
CA ILE A 244 -5.88 8.12 2.99
C ILE A 244 -5.53 9.33 3.86
N GLY A 245 -4.25 9.50 4.18
CA GLY A 245 -3.77 10.66 4.94
C GLY A 245 -2.85 11.58 4.15
N LEU A 246 -3.10 12.88 4.26
CA LEU A 246 -2.25 13.96 3.79
C LEU A 246 -1.77 14.74 5.02
N ASN A 247 -0.51 14.62 5.40
CA ASN A 247 -0.02 15.24 6.63
C ASN A 247 1.26 16.06 6.42
N ALA A 248 1.41 17.16 7.14
CA ALA A 248 2.65 17.90 7.24
C ALA A 248 2.98 18.18 8.71
N THR A 249 4.21 17.90 9.13
CA THR A 249 4.74 18.36 10.42
C THR A 249 4.97 19.88 10.39
N SER A 250 5.04 20.53 11.55
CA SER A 250 5.42 21.94 11.66
C SER A 250 6.70 22.25 10.87
N GLY A 251 6.65 23.23 9.98
CA GLY A 251 7.76 23.60 9.08
C GLY A 251 7.88 22.75 7.81
N GLY A 252 7.16 21.62 7.74
CA GLY A 252 7.06 20.77 6.55
C GLY A 252 6.07 21.33 5.53
N VAL A 253 6.22 20.91 4.28
CA VAL A 253 5.31 21.23 3.18
C VAL A 253 4.79 19.92 2.60
N ASN A 254 3.47 19.81 2.44
CA ASN A 254 2.81 18.69 1.78
C ASN A 254 1.73 19.26 0.84
N THR A 255 2.06 19.44 -0.45
CA THR A 255 1.23 20.26 -1.35
C THR A 255 0.89 19.63 -2.70
N GLY A 256 -0.23 20.06 -3.29
CA GLY A 256 -0.61 19.72 -4.66
C GLY A 256 -1.13 18.29 -4.83
N HIS A 257 -1.74 17.72 -3.78
CA HIS A 257 -2.18 16.32 -3.78
C HIS A 257 -3.53 16.13 -4.47
N VAL A 258 -3.72 14.97 -5.11
CA VAL A 258 -5.00 14.56 -5.70
C VAL A 258 -5.44 13.25 -5.07
N VAL A 259 -6.65 13.24 -4.50
CA VAL A 259 -7.32 12.06 -3.95
C VAL A 259 -8.67 11.94 -4.65
N ALA A 260 -8.76 11.08 -5.67
CA ALA A 260 -9.96 11.01 -6.51
C ALA A 260 -10.44 9.58 -6.80
N ASP A 261 -11.75 9.43 -6.98
CA ASP A 261 -12.36 8.17 -7.46
C ASP A 261 -12.03 6.94 -6.59
N ASN A 262 -11.65 7.12 -5.31
CA ASN A 262 -11.35 6.00 -4.42
C ASN A 262 -12.63 5.45 -3.80
N ARG A 263 -12.63 4.15 -3.53
CA ARG A 263 -13.63 3.47 -2.72
C ARG A 263 -13.03 3.14 -1.36
N ILE A 264 -13.48 3.81 -0.30
CA ILE A 264 -12.99 3.58 1.06
C ILE A 264 -14.11 2.98 1.90
N ILE A 265 -13.87 1.81 2.48
CA ILE A 265 -14.81 1.08 3.31
C ILE A 265 -14.29 1.13 4.73
N VAL A 266 -15.09 1.69 5.63
CA VAL A 266 -14.73 1.94 7.01
C VAL A 266 -15.60 1.09 7.92
N ASN A 267 -14.99 0.14 8.62
CA ASN A 267 -15.62 -0.73 9.60
C ASN A 267 -15.19 -0.39 11.04
N ALA A 268 -14.67 0.81 11.26
CA ALA A 268 -14.16 1.28 12.54
C ALA A 268 -15.01 2.46 13.06
N VAL A 269 -15.15 2.54 14.38
CA VAL A 269 -16.00 3.50 15.07
C VAL A 269 -15.37 4.89 15.10
N SER A 270 -14.07 5.08 15.30
CA SER A 270 -13.49 6.43 15.56
C SER A 270 -12.43 6.90 14.53
N VAL A 271 -12.68 6.69 13.24
CA VAL A 271 -11.69 7.01 12.18
C VAL A 271 -12.16 8.00 11.12
N PHE A 272 -11.20 8.51 10.36
CA PHE A 272 -11.42 9.27 9.14
C PHE A 272 -11.16 8.39 7.91
N ALA A 273 -12.02 8.44 6.90
CA ALA A 273 -11.70 7.77 5.63
C ALA A 273 -10.60 8.55 4.90
N ILE A 274 -10.70 9.88 4.88
CA ILE A 274 -9.65 10.78 4.36
C ILE A 274 -9.37 11.86 5.40
N LEU A 275 -8.09 12.02 5.75
CA LEU A 275 -7.62 13.05 6.68
C LEU A 275 -6.57 13.92 6.00
N ALA A 276 -6.81 15.22 5.93
CA ALA A 276 -5.82 16.20 5.50
C ALA A 276 -5.49 17.15 6.66
N THR A 277 -4.26 17.13 7.15
CA THR A 277 -3.78 17.97 8.26
C THR A 277 -2.48 18.64 7.84
N GLY A 278 -2.46 19.97 7.76
CA GLY A 278 -1.28 20.71 7.31
C GLY A 278 -0.92 20.56 5.82
N ALA A 279 -1.73 19.85 5.04
CA ALA A 279 -1.58 19.79 3.59
C ALA A 279 -2.11 21.07 2.92
N SER A 280 -1.55 21.43 1.77
CA SER A 280 -2.01 22.56 0.96
C SER A 280 -2.34 22.17 -0.48
N GLU A 281 -3.17 22.97 -1.15
CA GLU A 281 -3.49 22.81 -2.58
C GLU A 281 -3.98 21.40 -2.94
N CYS A 282 -4.76 20.78 -2.05
CA CYS A 282 -5.21 19.41 -2.22
C CYS A 282 -6.59 19.34 -2.88
N ARG A 283 -6.81 18.36 -3.76
CA ARG A 283 -8.10 18.07 -4.39
C ARG A 283 -8.59 16.70 -3.94
N ILE A 284 -9.69 16.68 -3.20
CA ILE A 284 -10.34 15.48 -2.69
C ILE A 284 -11.72 15.38 -3.34
N THR A 285 -11.88 14.51 -4.35
CA THR A 285 -13.09 14.54 -5.19
C THR A 285 -13.58 13.18 -5.66
N HIS A 286 -14.89 13.04 -5.89
CA HIS A 286 -15.50 11.82 -6.44
C HIS A 286 -15.19 10.53 -5.67
N ASN A 287 -14.81 10.63 -4.39
CA ASN A 287 -14.57 9.45 -3.57
C ASN A 287 -15.90 8.89 -3.07
N LYS A 288 -16.02 7.56 -3.08
CA LYS A 288 -17.13 6.83 -2.46
C LYS A 288 -16.67 6.25 -1.12
N ILE A 289 -17.23 6.76 -0.04
CA ILE A 289 -16.87 6.39 1.32
C ILE A 289 -18.06 5.67 1.96
N VAL A 290 -17.85 4.46 2.44
CA VAL A 290 -18.92 3.61 3.00
C VAL A 290 -18.60 3.31 4.46
N GLY A 291 -19.46 3.76 5.36
CA GLY A 291 -19.42 3.39 6.78
C GLY A 291 -20.17 2.07 7.03
N ILE A 292 -19.56 1.20 7.82
CA ILE A 292 -20.14 -0.04 8.32
C ILE A 292 -20.01 0.02 9.84
N GLY A 293 -21.13 -0.08 10.57
CA GLY A 293 -21.08 -0.29 12.02
C GLY A 293 -20.80 0.94 12.90
N GLY A 294 -21.61 2.01 12.78
CA GLY A 294 -21.63 3.05 13.82
C GLY A 294 -20.42 4.00 13.83
N VAL A 295 -19.83 4.25 12.65
CA VAL A 295 -18.75 5.23 12.48
C VAL A 295 -19.14 6.58 13.09
N SER A 296 -18.26 7.10 13.96
CA SER A 296 -18.41 8.29 14.79
C SER A 296 -17.52 9.48 14.35
N GLY A 297 -16.47 9.18 13.57
CA GLY A 297 -15.59 10.17 12.94
C GLY A 297 -16.22 10.86 11.72
N ALA A 298 -15.47 11.73 11.04
CA ALA A 298 -15.90 12.31 9.76
C ALA A 298 -15.50 11.40 8.59
N ALA A 299 -16.28 11.38 7.51
CA ALA A 299 -15.86 10.70 6.28
C ALA A 299 -14.60 11.37 5.71
N ILE A 300 -14.63 12.70 5.62
CA ILE A 300 -13.48 13.52 5.20
C ILE A 300 -13.29 14.62 6.23
N ARG A 301 -12.05 14.79 6.67
CA ARG A 301 -11.65 15.92 7.51
C ARG A 301 -10.46 16.66 6.90
N VAL A 302 -10.63 17.96 6.69
CA VAL A 302 -9.53 18.89 6.41
C VAL A 302 -9.33 19.75 7.65
N ALA A 303 -8.20 19.58 8.34
CA ALA A 303 -7.90 20.21 9.61
C ALA A 303 -6.76 21.22 9.52
N ARG A 304 -6.80 22.25 10.38
CA ARG A 304 -5.69 23.21 10.51
C ARG A 304 -4.36 22.47 10.77
N PRO A 305 -3.24 22.95 10.21
CA PRO A 305 -3.10 24.18 9.44
C PRO A 305 -3.32 24.03 7.91
N ALA A 306 -4.12 23.05 7.45
CA ALA A 306 -4.34 22.86 6.00
C ALA A 306 -4.98 24.08 5.32
N THR A 307 -4.61 24.34 4.06
CA THR A 307 -5.04 25.50 3.26
C THR A 307 -5.31 25.15 1.80
N ASN A 308 -6.17 25.91 1.13
CA ASN A 308 -6.49 25.76 -0.30
C ASN A 308 -6.85 24.32 -0.72
N CYS A 309 -7.57 23.60 0.14
CA CYS A 309 -8.03 22.26 -0.16
C CYS A 309 -9.48 22.28 -0.65
N ASP A 310 -9.73 21.58 -1.76
CA ASP A 310 -11.02 21.42 -2.37
C ASP A 310 -11.58 20.03 -2.06
N VAL A 311 -12.69 19.97 -1.32
CA VAL A 311 -13.47 18.76 -1.05
C VAL A 311 -14.74 18.81 -1.88
N LYS A 312 -14.75 18.14 -3.03
CA LYS A 312 -15.83 18.29 -4.03
C LYS A 312 -16.44 16.99 -4.50
N ASP A 313 -17.77 16.94 -4.61
CA ASP A 313 -18.47 15.84 -5.28
C ASP A 313 -18.18 14.43 -4.71
N ASN A 314 -17.88 14.32 -3.42
CA ASN A 314 -17.71 13.04 -2.75
C ASN A 314 -19.06 12.48 -2.28
N LEU A 315 -19.16 11.15 -2.18
CA LEU A 315 -20.33 10.45 -1.68
C LEU A 315 -19.98 9.66 -0.41
N ALA A 316 -20.57 10.06 0.72
CA ALA A 316 -20.57 9.26 1.94
C ALA A 316 -21.85 8.39 2.01
N VAL A 317 -21.74 7.15 2.44
CA VAL A 317 -22.86 6.22 2.59
C VAL A 317 -22.85 5.63 4.00
N ASN A 318 -24.01 5.59 4.66
CA ASN A 318 -24.21 5.02 6.00
C ASN A 318 -23.29 5.63 7.08
N TRP A 319 -23.23 6.96 7.11
CA TRP A 319 -22.43 7.73 8.05
C TRP A 319 -23.28 8.34 9.18
N ALA A 320 -23.76 7.49 10.08
CA ALA A 320 -24.86 7.81 11.01
C ALA A 320 -24.50 8.77 12.15
N LYS A 321 -23.23 8.90 12.53
CA LYS A 321 -22.81 9.68 13.70
C LYS A 321 -21.58 10.50 13.36
N ALA A 322 -21.74 11.79 13.07
CA ALA A 322 -20.62 12.70 13.02
C ALA A 322 -21.01 13.96 13.79
N GLY A 323 -20.58 14.04 15.06
CA GLY A 323 -20.97 15.14 15.96
C GLY A 323 -20.60 16.54 15.44
N SER A 324 -19.68 16.61 14.47
CA SER A 324 -19.27 17.85 13.80
C SER A 324 -19.46 17.79 12.28
N GLY A 325 -20.32 16.90 11.77
CA GLY A 325 -20.64 16.76 10.34
C GLY A 325 -19.87 15.66 9.60
N VAL A 326 -20.48 15.09 8.56
CA VAL A 326 -19.91 14.00 7.74
C VAL A 326 -18.67 14.49 6.97
N PHE A 327 -18.75 15.70 6.42
CA PHE A 327 -17.62 16.40 5.81
C PHE A 327 -17.20 17.58 6.70
N GLN A 328 -15.98 17.52 7.22
CA GLN A 328 -15.44 18.51 8.16
C GLN A 328 -14.33 19.32 7.52
N TYR A 329 -14.42 20.64 7.67
CA TYR A 329 -13.40 21.54 7.16
C TYR A 329 -13.10 22.63 8.20
N THR A 330 -11.99 22.48 8.91
CA THR A 330 -11.48 23.48 9.84
C THR A 330 -10.20 24.16 9.34
N GLY A 331 -9.68 23.75 8.18
CA GLY A 331 -8.58 24.42 7.47
C GLY A 331 -8.86 25.91 7.20
N THR A 332 -7.83 26.67 6.82
CA THR A 332 -7.91 28.14 6.76
C THR A 332 -8.71 28.66 5.58
N THR A 333 -8.47 28.10 4.39
CA THR A 333 -9.09 28.48 3.11
C THR A 333 -9.38 27.22 2.31
N GLY A 334 -10.39 27.24 1.44
CA GLY A 334 -10.70 26.12 0.53
C GLY A 334 -12.17 26.08 0.13
N THR A 335 -12.57 24.97 -0.45
CA THR A 335 -13.95 24.78 -0.94
C THR A 335 -14.52 23.44 -0.47
N VAL A 336 -15.77 23.44 -0.02
CA VAL A 336 -16.54 22.22 0.25
C VAL A 336 -17.84 22.27 -0.55
N SER A 337 -17.90 21.61 -1.71
CA SER A 337 -19.06 21.74 -2.61
C SER A 337 -19.52 20.42 -3.22
N GLY A 338 -20.83 20.26 -3.46
CA GLY A 338 -21.36 19.12 -4.24
C GLY A 338 -21.26 17.75 -3.55
N ASN A 339 -20.74 17.68 -2.32
CA ASN A 339 -20.67 16.46 -1.54
C ASN A 339 -22.07 16.00 -1.13
N LYS A 340 -22.26 14.68 -1.10
CA LYS A 340 -23.55 14.03 -0.78
C LYS A 340 -23.35 13.01 0.33
N CYS A 341 -24.40 12.80 1.11
CA CYS A 341 -24.51 11.64 1.99
C CYS A 341 -25.79 10.86 1.65
N SER A 342 -25.75 9.52 1.76
CA SER A 342 -26.89 8.65 1.48
C SER A 342 -27.00 7.50 2.51
N GLY A 343 -28.21 6.96 2.69
CA GLY A 343 -28.51 5.97 3.73
C GLY A 343 -28.68 6.62 5.10
N THR A 344 -28.19 5.98 6.17
CA THR A 344 -28.20 6.59 7.50
C THR A 344 -27.09 7.63 7.58
N CYS A 345 -27.43 8.91 7.57
CA CYS A 345 -26.47 10.02 7.58
C CYS A 345 -26.74 11.02 8.70
N ALA A 346 -25.67 11.42 9.39
CA ALA A 346 -25.66 12.58 10.28
C ALA A 346 -25.72 13.89 9.47
N THR A 347 -25.69 15.03 10.16
CA THR A 347 -25.54 16.35 9.54
C THR A 347 -24.42 16.32 8.50
N LEU A 348 -24.74 16.72 7.26
CA LEU A 348 -23.81 16.60 6.14
C LEU A 348 -22.54 17.45 6.36
N LEU A 349 -22.73 18.69 6.80
CA LEU A 349 -21.68 19.68 6.95
C LEU A 349 -21.49 20.09 8.41
N GLY A 350 -20.23 20.25 8.83
CA GLY A 350 -19.87 20.84 10.11
C GLY A 350 -19.91 22.37 10.12
N ALA A 351 -19.50 22.95 11.25
CA ALA A 351 -19.19 24.39 11.30
C ALA A 351 -17.93 24.70 10.47
N PHE A 352 -17.98 25.79 9.69
CA PHE A 352 -16.87 26.23 8.84
C PHE A 352 -16.28 27.56 9.30
N PRO A 353 -14.96 27.75 9.13
CA PRO A 353 -14.33 29.08 9.17
C PRO A 353 -14.87 30.00 8.07
N SER A 354 -14.86 31.32 8.31
CA SER A 354 -15.38 32.34 7.38
C SER A 354 -14.69 32.39 6.00
N GLY A 355 -13.48 31.82 5.87
CA GLY A 355 -12.73 31.76 4.61
C GLY A 355 -13.02 30.54 3.73
N VAL A 356 -14.03 29.72 4.07
CA VAL A 356 -14.37 28.49 3.35
C VAL A 356 -15.65 28.67 2.56
N LEU A 357 -15.55 28.54 1.24
CA LEU A 357 -16.71 28.50 0.36
C LEU A 357 -17.40 27.14 0.50
N HIS A 358 -18.70 27.13 0.77
CA HIS A 358 -19.43 25.88 0.94
C HIS A 358 -20.79 25.90 0.24
N SER A 359 -21.14 24.77 -0.37
CA SER A 359 -22.46 24.51 -0.92
C SER A 359 -22.76 23.01 -0.83
N ALA A 360 -23.75 22.63 -0.03
CA ALA A 360 -24.22 21.26 0.06
C ALA A 360 -25.51 21.10 -0.73
N ASN A 361 -25.55 20.08 -1.59
CA ASN A 361 -26.80 19.52 -2.07
C ASN A 361 -27.08 18.29 -1.20
N ASP A 362 -27.86 18.48 -0.15
CA ASP A 362 -28.38 17.37 0.65
C ASP A 362 -29.51 16.69 -0.12
N ASN A 363 -29.34 15.40 -0.41
CA ASN A 363 -30.31 14.60 -1.15
C ASN A 363 -30.91 13.46 -0.30
N GLY A 364 -30.68 13.41 1.02
CA GLY A 364 -31.02 12.21 1.79
C GLY A 364 -31.36 12.43 3.25
N ALA A 365 -32.67 12.60 3.54
CA ALA A 365 -33.37 12.37 4.81
C ALA A 365 -32.84 13.04 6.12
N GLY A 366 -31.68 13.70 6.09
CA GLY A 366 -31.16 14.47 7.20
C GLY A 366 -31.95 15.76 7.37
N THR A 367 -32.42 16.04 8.58
CA THR A 367 -33.04 17.32 8.95
C THR A 367 -31.96 18.42 9.00
N GLY A 368 -31.40 18.81 7.86
CA GLY A 368 -30.48 19.94 7.74
C GLY A 368 -31.24 21.25 7.59
N ARG A 369 -31.28 22.08 8.65
CA ARG A 369 -31.72 23.49 8.54
C ARG A 369 -30.70 24.26 7.71
N ARG A 370 -31.20 25.06 6.78
CA ARG A 370 -30.45 26.03 5.96
C ARG A 370 -29.84 27.13 6.82
#